data_AF-A0A821D852-F1
#
_entry.id   AF-A0A821D852-F1
#
_cell.length_a   1.000
_cell.length_b   1.000
_cell.length_c   1.000
_cell.angle_alpha   90.00
_cell.angle_beta   90.00
_cell.angle_gamma   90.00
#
_symmetry.space_group_name_H-M   'P 1'
#
loop_
_entity.id
_entity.type
_entity.pdbx_description
1 polymer ?
#
loop_
_entity_poly.entity_id
_entity_poly.type
_entity_poly.pdbx_seq_one_letter_code
_entity_poly.pdbx_strand_id
1 'polypeptide(L)'
;GTGGLYVFNLDGKIIQHIDNIDRPNNVDVEYGFKINETYFIDLVVFTERLQSRLRIFSININIRQLYEITGRNTNVFIDSIGKAAAPMGLALYKRPSDKKFYAIVSRKSGPNYNYLGQYELIWNQGLVDLKFIRYFGDCRGREIESIVVDDQLGHVYYCDESYGIRKYNVDPSTNQTEQIGFINTTNLWQGDSEGLAIYTTSDRNGYLITTDQISRGTIFHIFERQGTNSYIKSIKTRADRTDGIEVTKIFFFMIGVL
;
A
#
# COMPACT_ATOMS: atom_id res chain seq x y z
N GLY A 1 -17.38 -11.85 -5.32
CA GLY A 1 -18.12 -11.55 -4.08
C GLY A 1 -17.98 -10.08 -3.83
N THR A 2 -19.07 -9.43 -3.45
CA THR A 2 -19.04 -8.07 -2.92
C THR A 2 -18.37 -8.09 -1.55
N GLY A 3 -17.45 -7.16 -1.29
CA GLY A 3 -16.79 -6.94 0.00
C GLY A 3 -17.07 -5.53 0.52
N GLY A 4 -16.34 -5.11 1.55
CA GLY A 4 -16.59 -3.81 2.19
C GLY A 4 -15.34 -3.15 2.77
N LEU A 5 -15.43 -1.83 2.97
CA LEU A 5 -14.47 -1.07 3.76
C LEU A 5 -15.06 -0.83 5.16
N TYR A 6 -14.31 -1.18 6.19
CA TYR A 6 -14.73 -1.07 7.58
C TYR A 6 -13.83 -0.11 8.34
N VAL A 7 -14.47 0.81 9.07
CA VAL A 7 -13.77 1.78 9.93
C VAL A 7 -14.03 1.39 11.38
N PHE A 8 -12.97 1.19 12.15
CA PHE A 8 -13.03 0.82 13.55
C PHE A 8 -12.53 1.93 14.45
N ASN A 9 -13.13 2.06 15.64
CA ASN A 9 -12.48 2.76 16.75
C ASN A 9 -11.35 1.92 17.36
N LEU A 10 -10.55 2.52 18.25
CA LEU A 10 -9.45 1.84 18.94
C LEU A 10 -9.89 0.70 19.86
N ASP A 11 -11.16 0.64 20.23
CA ASP A 11 -11.75 -0.46 20.98
C ASP A 11 -12.19 -1.63 20.08
N GLY A 12 -11.98 -1.53 18.76
CA GLY A 12 -12.39 -2.53 17.77
C GLY A 12 -13.87 -2.48 17.39
N LYS A 13 -14.60 -1.41 17.75
CA LYS A 13 -16.00 -1.20 17.36
C LYS A 13 -16.07 -0.59 15.96
N ILE A 14 -16.89 -1.19 15.08
CA ILE A 14 -17.22 -0.60 13.77
C ILE A 14 -17.99 0.72 13.98
N ILE A 15 -17.47 1.80 13.41
CA ILE A 15 -18.09 3.13 13.42
C ILE A 15 -18.62 3.56 12.05
N GLN A 16 -18.19 2.89 10.98
CA GLN A 16 -18.72 3.02 9.63
C GLN A 16 -18.41 1.73 8.84
N HIS A 17 -19.31 1.36 7.93
CA HIS A 17 -19.05 0.36 6.90
C HIS A 17 -19.51 0.93 5.55
N ILE A 18 -18.79 0.59 4.49
CA ILE A 18 -19.12 0.95 3.11
C ILE A 18 -19.20 -0.37 2.33
N ASP A 19 -20.41 -0.72 1.90
CA ASP A 19 -20.72 -1.96 1.21
C ASP A 19 -20.75 -1.79 -0.32
N ASN A 20 -21.11 -2.88 -1.00
CA ASN A 20 -21.29 -2.96 -2.46
C ASN A 20 -20.01 -2.61 -3.23
N ILE A 21 -18.87 -2.96 -2.65
CA ILE A 21 -17.57 -2.82 -3.31
C ILE A 21 -17.24 -4.14 -3.99
N ASP A 22 -16.91 -4.07 -5.28
CA ASP A 22 -16.70 -5.26 -6.09
C ASP A 22 -15.30 -5.86 -5.87
N ARG A 23 -15.21 -6.68 -4.82
CA ARG A 23 -14.02 -7.37 -4.34
C ARG A 23 -12.87 -6.38 -4.06
N PRO A 24 -12.98 -5.56 -2.99
CA PRO A 24 -11.86 -4.76 -2.55
C PRO A 24 -10.67 -5.64 -2.13
N ASN A 25 -9.47 -5.08 -2.11
CA ASN A 25 -8.28 -5.79 -1.63
C ASN A 25 -7.50 -5.00 -0.57
N ASN A 26 -6.53 -4.18 -0.97
CA ASN A 26 -5.71 -3.40 -0.03
C ASN A 26 -6.23 -1.97 0.11
N VAL A 27 -6.05 -1.40 1.31
CA VAL A 27 -6.34 -0.02 1.66
C VAL A 27 -5.10 0.64 2.23
N ASP A 28 -4.93 1.93 1.96
CA ASP A 28 -3.89 2.75 2.55
C ASP A 28 -4.41 4.17 2.85
N VAL A 29 -3.73 4.89 3.74
CA VAL A 29 -4.10 6.21 4.24
C VAL A 29 -2.91 7.16 4.10
N GLU A 30 -3.16 8.35 3.56
CA GLU A 30 -2.12 9.39 3.47
C GLU A 30 -2.67 10.77 3.80
N TYR A 31 -1.85 11.61 4.44
CA TYR A 31 -2.30 12.81 5.13
C TYR A 31 -1.88 14.11 4.44
N GLY A 32 -2.76 15.10 4.43
CA GLY A 32 -2.48 16.43 3.90
C GLY A 32 -2.35 16.47 2.37
N PHE A 33 -3.27 15.80 1.67
CA PHE A 33 -3.49 15.95 0.23
C PHE A 33 -3.92 17.37 -0.09
N LYS A 34 -3.21 18.01 -1.01
CA LYS A 34 -3.43 19.41 -1.36
C LYS A 34 -4.61 19.56 -2.30
N ILE A 35 -5.64 20.30 -1.86
CA ILE A 35 -6.78 20.69 -2.69
C ILE A 35 -6.52 22.04 -3.36
N ASN A 36 -5.97 22.97 -2.60
CA ASN A 36 -5.47 24.26 -3.07
C ASN A 36 -4.37 24.75 -2.10
N GLU A 37 -3.92 26.00 -2.22
CA GLU A 37 -2.83 26.53 -1.40
C GLU A 37 -3.07 26.53 0.11
N THR A 38 -4.33 26.58 0.57
CA THR A 38 -4.66 26.71 1.99
C THR A 38 -5.50 25.57 2.55
N TYR A 39 -6.05 24.71 1.68
CA TYR A 39 -6.93 23.61 2.07
C TYR A 39 -6.32 22.26 1.74
N PHE A 40 -6.28 21.40 2.75
CA PHE A 40 -5.72 20.05 2.70
C PHE A 40 -6.70 19.07 3.33
N ILE A 41 -6.69 17.84 2.85
CA ILE A 41 -7.51 16.75 3.38
C ILE A 41 -6.69 15.48 3.53
N ASP A 42 -7.13 14.56 4.38
CA ASP A 42 -6.53 13.23 4.49
C ASP A 42 -7.32 12.25 3.64
N LEU A 43 -6.63 11.33 2.99
CA LEU A 43 -7.21 10.39 2.05
C LEU A 43 -7.13 8.97 2.57
N VAL A 44 -8.18 8.20 2.28
CA VAL A 44 -8.18 6.74 2.31
C VAL A 44 -8.37 6.26 0.88
N VAL A 45 -7.49 5.38 0.41
CA VAL A 45 -7.55 4.83 -0.94
C VAL A 45 -7.53 3.32 -0.85
N PHE A 46 -8.34 2.63 -1.65
CA PHE A 46 -8.30 1.18 -1.74
C PHE A 46 -8.54 0.70 -3.17
N THR A 47 -8.10 -0.53 -3.46
CA THR A 47 -8.30 -1.16 -4.76
C THR A 47 -9.67 -1.81 -4.86
N GLU A 48 -10.43 -1.53 -5.94
CA GLU A 48 -11.68 -2.22 -6.26
C GLU A 48 -11.45 -3.14 -7.47
N ARG A 49 -11.16 -4.40 -7.17
CA ARG A 49 -10.46 -5.28 -8.09
C ARG A 49 -11.26 -5.64 -9.34
N LEU A 50 -12.55 -5.88 -9.20
CA LEU A 50 -13.40 -6.30 -10.32
C LEU A 50 -13.92 -5.12 -11.16
N GLN A 51 -13.72 -3.89 -10.68
CA GLN A 51 -13.93 -2.66 -11.46
C GLN A 51 -12.62 -2.06 -12.00
N SER A 52 -11.48 -2.72 -11.78
CA SER A 52 -10.15 -2.28 -12.24
C SER A 52 -9.83 -0.82 -11.91
N ARG A 53 -10.18 -0.37 -10.70
CA ARG A 53 -10.02 1.03 -10.29
C ARG A 53 -9.58 1.20 -8.83
N LEU A 54 -9.19 2.43 -8.49
CA LEU A 54 -9.04 2.87 -7.11
C LEU A 54 -10.32 3.59 -6.65
N ARG A 55 -10.68 3.39 -5.40
CA ARG A 55 -11.73 4.14 -4.70
C ARG A 55 -11.06 5.07 -3.70
N ILE A 56 -11.53 6.31 -3.64
CA ILE A 56 -10.85 7.40 -2.92
C ILE A 56 -11.85 8.10 -2.01
N PHE A 57 -11.50 8.21 -0.74
CA PHE A 57 -12.33 8.81 0.29
C PHE A 57 -11.53 9.88 1.04
N SER A 58 -12.23 10.92 1.49
CA SER A 58 -11.71 11.88 2.45
C SER A 58 -12.09 11.49 3.87
N ILE A 59 -11.24 11.82 4.84
CA ILE A 59 -11.50 11.60 6.27
C ILE A 59 -12.09 12.86 6.89
N ASN A 60 -13.28 12.78 7.45
CA ASN A 60 -13.82 13.80 8.35
C ASN A 60 -13.51 13.43 9.80
N ILE A 61 -12.50 14.09 10.37
CA ILE A 61 -12.03 13.78 11.72
C ILE A 61 -13.02 14.16 12.83
N ASN A 62 -13.89 15.14 12.60
CA ASN A 62 -14.82 15.63 13.62
C ASN A 62 -15.91 14.58 13.94
N ILE A 63 -16.40 13.90 12.91
CA ILE A 63 -17.42 12.86 13.06
C ILE A 63 -16.85 11.44 12.88
N ARG A 64 -15.57 11.33 12.51
CA ARG A 64 -14.83 10.07 12.28
C ARG A 64 -15.49 9.20 11.20
N GLN A 65 -15.82 9.82 10.08
CA GLN A 65 -16.43 9.15 8.93
C GLN A 65 -15.68 9.49 7.64
N LEU A 66 -15.75 8.56 6.70
CA LEU A 66 -15.23 8.65 5.35
C LEU A 66 -16.30 9.18 4.40
N TYR A 67 -15.90 10.06 3.49
CA TYR A 67 -16.73 10.58 2.40
C TYR A 67 -16.11 10.26 1.06
N GLU A 68 -16.87 9.61 0.19
CA GLU A 68 -16.39 9.26 -1.14
C GLU A 68 -16.14 10.51 -1.97
N ILE A 69 -14.95 10.58 -2.56
CA ILE A 69 -14.54 11.63 -3.50
C ILE A 69 -13.86 11.00 -4.72
N THR A 70 -14.17 9.74 -5.03
CA THR A 70 -13.69 9.04 -6.22
C THR A 70 -14.07 9.81 -7.48
N GLY A 71 -13.08 10.18 -8.28
CA GLY A 71 -13.26 10.83 -9.57
C GLY A 71 -13.74 9.90 -10.67
N ARG A 72 -13.82 10.45 -11.89
CA ARG A 72 -14.28 9.72 -13.08
C ARG A 72 -13.16 8.92 -13.74
N ASN A 73 -11.92 9.33 -13.55
CA ASN A 73 -10.74 8.68 -14.11
C ASN A 73 -9.91 8.01 -13.02
N THR A 74 -10.41 6.90 -12.48
CA THR A 74 -9.74 6.15 -11.40
C THR A 74 -9.36 4.73 -11.80
N ASN A 75 -9.56 4.37 -13.07
CA ASN A 75 -9.15 3.09 -13.60
C ASN A 75 -7.62 2.97 -13.64
N VAL A 76 -7.14 1.78 -13.30
CA VAL A 76 -5.72 1.42 -13.33
C VAL A 76 -5.51 0.34 -14.39
N PHE A 77 -4.27 0.20 -14.86
CA PHE A 77 -3.90 -0.78 -15.88
C PHE A 77 -4.82 -0.75 -17.13
N ILE A 78 -5.15 0.46 -17.60
CA ILE A 78 -6.14 0.69 -18.67
C ILE A 78 -5.76 0.06 -20.02
N ASP A 79 -4.48 -0.29 -20.20
CA ASP A 79 -3.92 -0.98 -21.35
C ASP A 79 -3.94 -2.51 -21.20
N SER A 80 -4.51 -3.03 -20.11
CA SER A 80 -4.61 -4.45 -19.78
C SER A 80 -6.07 -4.89 -19.66
N ILE A 81 -6.31 -6.21 -19.64
CA ILE A 81 -7.65 -6.80 -19.46
C ILE A 81 -7.61 -7.97 -18.47
N GLY A 82 -8.80 -8.34 -17.96
CA GLY A 82 -8.96 -9.50 -17.07
C GLY A 82 -8.10 -9.40 -15.81
N LYS A 83 -7.41 -10.49 -15.44
CA LYS A 83 -6.55 -10.52 -14.24
C LYS A 83 -5.38 -9.54 -14.31
N ALA A 84 -4.93 -9.15 -15.50
CA ALA A 84 -3.86 -8.16 -15.65
C ALA A 84 -4.32 -6.72 -15.44
N ALA A 85 -5.62 -6.45 -15.54
CA ALA A 85 -6.21 -5.17 -15.19
C ALA A 85 -6.69 -5.10 -13.72
N ALA A 86 -6.74 -6.25 -13.03
CA ALA A 86 -7.34 -6.38 -11.72
C ALA A 86 -6.35 -5.95 -10.62
N PRO A 87 -6.52 -4.79 -9.95
CA PRO A 87 -5.58 -4.31 -8.95
C PRO A 87 -5.59 -5.16 -7.67
N MET A 88 -4.43 -5.26 -7.03
CA MET A 88 -4.22 -6.03 -5.81
C MET A 88 -3.68 -5.12 -4.70
N GLY A 89 -2.36 -5.19 -4.47
CA GLY A 89 -1.61 -4.37 -3.54
C GLY A 89 -1.68 -2.89 -3.88
N LEU A 90 -1.62 -2.09 -2.82
CA LEU A 90 -1.69 -0.64 -2.86
C LEU A 90 -0.78 -0.07 -1.77
N ALA A 91 -0.03 0.96 -2.12
CA ALA A 91 0.55 1.90 -1.16
C ALA A 91 0.46 3.32 -1.73
N LEU A 92 0.27 4.30 -0.86
CA LEU A 92 0.32 5.72 -1.16
C LEU A 92 1.74 6.25 -0.92
N TYR A 93 2.09 7.28 -1.68
CA TYR A 93 3.36 7.97 -1.58
C TYR A 93 3.10 9.47 -1.58
N LYS A 94 3.49 10.16 -0.53
CA LYS A 94 3.54 11.62 -0.51
C LYS A 94 4.96 12.10 -0.74
N ARG A 95 5.19 12.63 -1.94
CA ARG A 95 6.50 13.13 -2.32
C ARG A 95 6.94 14.29 -1.42
N PRO A 96 8.09 14.20 -0.73
CA PRO A 96 8.50 15.24 0.21
C PRO A 96 8.73 16.62 -0.42
N SER A 97 9.18 16.68 -1.68
CA SER A 97 9.62 17.90 -2.35
C SER A 97 8.47 18.85 -2.70
N ASP A 98 7.32 18.32 -3.11
CA ASP A 98 6.16 19.13 -3.55
C ASP A 98 4.82 18.67 -2.98
N LYS A 99 4.83 17.67 -2.10
CA LYS A 99 3.66 17.11 -1.42
C LYS A 99 2.62 16.52 -2.38
N LYS A 100 3.03 16.17 -3.60
CA LYS A 100 2.17 15.40 -4.51
C LYS A 100 1.97 13.99 -4.01
N PHE A 101 0.78 13.47 -4.28
CA PHE A 101 0.38 12.13 -3.88
C PHE A 101 0.41 11.20 -5.07
N TYR A 102 0.87 9.99 -4.83
CA TYR A 102 0.88 8.93 -5.82
C TYR A 102 0.32 7.66 -5.20
N ALA A 103 -0.35 6.83 -6.00
CA ALA A 103 -0.67 5.45 -5.69
C ALA A 103 0.26 4.53 -6.46
N ILE A 104 0.85 3.57 -5.75
CA ILE A 104 1.62 2.46 -6.30
C ILE A 104 0.72 1.24 -6.19
N VAL A 105 0.41 0.65 -7.33
CA VAL A 105 -0.62 -0.39 -7.43
C VAL A 105 0.00 -1.60 -8.11
N SER A 106 -0.24 -2.79 -7.57
CA SER A 106 0.06 -4.06 -8.25
C SER A 106 -1.21 -4.66 -8.84
N ARG A 107 -1.08 -5.80 -9.54
CA ARG A 107 -2.17 -6.47 -10.26
C ARG A 107 -2.17 -7.96 -10.00
N LYS A 108 -3.29 -8.65 -10.25
CA LYS A 108 -3.45 -10.09 -9.96
C LYS A 108 -2.56 -10.99 -10.84
N SER A 109 -2.15 -10.49 -12.00
CA SER A 109 -1.20 -11.17 -12.88
C SER A 109 -0.54 -10.14 -13.78
N GLY A 110 0.70 -10.35 -14.20
CA GLY A 110 1.36 -9.43 -15.11
C GLY A 110 2.65 -9.99 -15.71
N PRO A 111 3.29 -9.25 -16.64
CA PRO A 111 4.65 -9.52 -17.07
C PRO A 111 5.64 -9.52 -15.90
N ASN A 112 6.78 -10.20 -16.07
CA ASN A 112 7.81 -10.29 -15.03
C ASN A 112 8.56 -8.97 -14.75
N TYR A 113 8.31 -7.94 -15.55
CA TYR A 113 8.88 -6.59 -15.50
C TYR A 113 7.74 -5.58 -15.64
N ASN A 114 7.94 -4.35 -15.18
CA ASN A 114 6.92 -3.29 -15.24
C ASN A 114 5.60 -3.73 -14.58
N TYR A 115 5.71 -4.47 -13.46
CA TYR A 115 4.56 -5.08 -12.78
C TYR A 115 3.68 -4.05 -12.06
N LEU A 116 4.32 -3.06 -11.42
CA LEU A 116 3.64 -2.02 -10.65
C LEU A 116 3.27 -0.84 -11.54
N GLY A 117 2.06 -0.33 -11.35
CA GLY A 117 1.63 0.95 -11.90
C GLY A 117 1.78 2.06 -10.87
N GLN A 118 2.26 3.22 -11.32
CA GLN A 118 2.30 4.45 -10.52
C GLN A 118 1.36 5.50 -11.10
N TYR A 119 0.52 6.07 -10.25
CA TYR A 119 -0.52 7.03 -10.62
C TYR A 119 -0.45 8.25 -9.70
N GLU A 120 -0.40 9.47 -10.24
CA GLU A 120 -0.54 10.71 -9.48
C GLU A 120 -2.03 10.94 -9.15
N LEU A 121 -2.34 11.28 -7.90
CA LEU A 121 -3.68 11.67 -7.48
C LEU A 121 -3.86 13.17 -7.76
N ILE A 122 -4.91 13.52 -8.51
CA ILE A 122 -5.17 14.88 -8.98
C ILE A 122 -6.53 15.33 -8.48
N TRP A 123 -6.58 16.48 -7.81
CA TRP A 123 -7.85 17.12 -7.48
C TRP A 123 -8.52 17.67 -8.74
N ASN A 124 -9.78 17.29 -8.97
CA ASN A 124 -10.59 17.73 -10.10
C ASN A 124 -12.05 17.93 -9.69
N GLN A 125 -12.49 19.19 -9.61
CA GLN A 125 -13.89 19.58 -9.41
C GLN A 125 -14.60 18.89 -8.24
N GLY A 126 -13.96 18.80 -7.06
CA GLY A 126 -14.58 18.18 -5.89
C GLY A 126 -14.24 16.70 -5.70
N LEU A 127 -13.57 16.09 -6.68
CA LEU A 127 -13.21 14.67 -6.70
C LEU A 127 -11.72 14.49 -6.94
N VAL A 128 -11.23 13.26 -6.79
CA VAL A 128 -9.84 12.88 -7.06
C VAL A 128 -9.78 11.91 -8.23
N ASP A 129 -9.08 12.32 -9.29
CA ASP A 129 -8.77 11.49 -10.45
C ASP A 129 -7.33 10.95 -10.34
N LEU A 130 -7.02 9.95 -11.17
CA LEU A 130 -5.69 9.42 -11.36
C LEU A 130 -5.09 9.92 -12.67
N LYS A 131 -3.79 10.19 -12.65
CA LYS A 131 -2.97 10.39 -13.84
C LYS A 131 -1.88 9.33 -13.86
N PHE A 132 -1.86 8.48 -14.88
CA PHE A 132 -0.79 7.50 -15.05
C PHE A 132 0.57 8.19 -15.21
N ILE A 133 1.59 7.63 -14.55
CA ILE A 133 2.95 8.17 -14.54
C ILE A 133 3.92 7.20 -15.20
N ARG A 134 4.00 5.97 -14.70
CA ARG A 134 4.92 4.93 -15.22
C ARG A 134 4.52 3.54 -14.77
N TYR A 135 5.05 2.55 -15.48
CA TYR A 135 5.20 1.19 -14.96
C TYR A 135 6.66 0.96 -14.54
N PHE A 136 6.86 0.15 -13.50
CA PHE A 136 8.17 -0.24 -13.00
C PHE A 136 8.06 -1.52 -12.14
N GLY A 137 9.17 -2.01 -11.63
CA GLY A 137 9.20 -3.15 -10.70
C GLY A 137 9.12 -4.50 -11.38
N ASP A 138 9.97 -5.42 -10.91
CA ASP A 138 9.97 -6.82 -11.34
C ASP A 138 9.08 -7.68 -10.44
N CYS A 139 8.55 -8.76 -11.01
CA CYS A 139 7.85 -9.83 -10.30
C CYS A 139 8.31 -11.16 -10.88
N ARG A 140 8.85 -12.04 -10.05
CA ARG A 140 9.33 -13.39 -10.44
C ARG A 140 8.58 -14.48 -9.70
N GLY A 141 7.97 -14.12 -8.59
CA GLY A 141 7.06 -14.91 -7.79
C GLY A 141 5.68 -15.04 -8.40
N ARG A 142 4.69 -15.23 -7.54
CA ARG A 142 3.28 -15.41 -7.97
C ARG A 142 2.59 -14.09 -8.19
N GLU A 143 2.52 -13.29 -7.13
CA GLU A 143 1.87 -12.00 -7.12
C GLU A 143 2.51 -11.06 -6.09
N ILE A 144 2.07 -9.81 -6.11
CA ILE A 144 2.49 -8.77 -5.18
C ILE A 144 1.23 -8.23 -4.54
N GLU A 145 0.93 -8.60 -3.30
CA GLU A 145 -0.18 -8.00 -2.54
C GLU A 145 0.34 -6.96 -1.54
N SER A 146 1.51 -7.21 -0.95
CA SER A 146 2.09 -6.34 0.07
C SER A 146 3.06 -5.32 -0.52
N ILE A 147 2.71 -4.04 -0.36
CA ILE A 147 3.49 -2.88 -0.80
C ILE A 147 3.53 -1.89 0.37
N VAL A 148 4.68 -1.27 0.62
CA VAL A 148 4.80 -0.15 1.56
C VAL A 148 5.75 0.90 0.98
N VAL A 149 5.45 2.17 1.21
CA VAL A 149 6.28 3.28 0.79
C VAL A 149 6.89 3.99 2.00
N ASP A 150 8.18 4.28 1.91
CA ASP A 150 8.88 5.20 2.77
C ASP A 150 8.93 6.57 2.10
N ASP A 151 7.99 7.45 2.45
CA ASP A 151 7.93 8.82 1.91
C ASP A 151 9.25 9.56 2.07
N GLN A 152 9.84 9.46 3.26
CA GLN A 152 10.95 10.31 3.68
C GLN A 152 12.28 9.85 3.07
N LEU A 153 12.48 8.54 2.92
CA LEU A 153 13.64 7.99 2.22
C LEU A 153 13.42 7.85 0.71
N GLY A 154 12.17 7.98 0.24
CA GLY A 154 11.84 7.90 -1.18
C GLY A 154 11.97 6.48 -1.74
N HIS A 155 11.55 5.48 -0.97
CA HIS A 155 11.66 4.07 -1.34
C HIS A 155 10.32 3.37 -1.32
N VAL A 156 10.07 2.49 -2.28
CA VAL A 156 8.97 1.53 -2.21
C VAL A 156 9.55 0.13 -2.00
N TYR A 157 8.92 -0.60 -1.08
CA TYR A 157 9.19 -2.00 -0.81
C TYR A 157 7.96 -2.82 -1.15
N TYR A 158 8.16 -3.99 -1.73
CA TYR A 158 7.06 -4.90 -1.98
C TYR A 158 7.51 -6.36 -1.92
N CYS A 159 6.58 -7.22 -1.52
CA CYS A 159 6.78 -8.66 -1.45
C CYS A 159 6.54 -9.27 -2.84
N ASP A 160 7.59 -9.80 -3.46
CA ASP A 160 7.48 -10.67 -4.62
C ASP A 160 7.32 -12.10 -4.10
N GLU A 161 6.07 -12.55 -3.96
CA GLU A 161 5.71 -13.76 -3.20
C GLU A 161 6.52 -14.99 -3.62
N SER A 162 7.00 -15.75 -2.64
CA SER A 162 7.90 -16.89 -2.83
C SER A 162 9.30 -16.55 -3.43
N TYR A 163 9.65 -15.26 -3.61
CA TYR A 163 10.96 -14.83 -4.13
C TYR A 163 11.73 -13.96 -3.13
N GLY A 164 11.12 -12.88 -2.63
CA GLY A 164 11.73 -11.99 -1.64
C GLY A 164 11.18 -10.57 -1.67
N ILE A 165 11.76 -9.67 -0.88
CA ILE A 165 11.30 -8.28 -0.78
C ILE A 165 12.18 -7.41 -1.67
N ARG A 166 11.57 -6.70 -2.60
CA ARG A 166 12.27 -5.80 -3.52
C ARG A 166 12.22 -4.37 -3.03
N LYS A 167 13.22 -3.58 -3.38
CA LYS A 167 13.33 -2.15 -3.04
C LYS A 167 13.62 -1.34 -4.31
N TYR A 168 12.82 -0.31 -4.54
CA TYR A 168 12.93 0.60 -5.69
C TYR A 168 12.86 2.07 -5.25
N ASN A 169 13.34 2.97 -6.11
CA ASN A 169 13.09 4.40 -5.98
C ASN A 169 11.63 4.70 -6.37
N VAL A 170 10.86 5.31 -5.46
CA VAL A 170 9.45 5.61 -5.70
C VAL A 170 9.24 6.97 -6.38
N ASP A 171 10.19 7.91 -6.28
CA ASP A 171 10.03 9.25 -6.83
C ASP A 171 10.14 9.24 -8.36
N PRO A 172 9.03 9.55 -9.07
CA PRO A 172 9.02 9.52 -10.53
C PRO A 172 9.88 10.61 -11.18
N SER A 173 10.34 11.63 -10.44
CA SER A 173 11.24 12.66 -10.99
C SER A 173 12.66 12.16 -11.28
N THR A 174 13.05 11.04 -10.68
CA THR A 174 14.42 10.51 -10.80
C THR A 174 14.65 9.70 -12.07
N ASN A 175 13.59 9.34 -12.80
CA ASN A 175 13.59 8.39 -13.93
C ASN A 175 14.22 7.02 -13.61
N GLN A 176 14.57 6.74 -12.35
CA GLN A 176 15.14 5.46 -11.94
C GLN A 176 14.02 4.44 -11.79
N THR A 177 14.05 3.41 -12.64
CA THR A 177 13.11 2.29 -12.62
C THR A 177 13.77 0.97 -12.22
N GLU A 178 15.09 0.97 -12.04
CA GLU A 178 15.88 -0.20 -11.67
C GLU A 178 15.77 -0.53 -10.17
N GLN A 179 15.93 -1.81 -9.85
CA GLN A 179 15.94 -2.27 -8.47
C GLN A 179 17.19 -1.74 -7.75
N ILE A 180 17.01 -1.19 -6.54
CA ILE A 180 18.10 -0.63 -5.73
C ILE A 180 18.42 -1.46 -4.48
N GLY A 181 17.62 -2.48 -4.20
CA GLY A 181 17.86 -3.40 -3.10
C GLY A 181 16.97 -4.63 -3.16
N PHE A 182 17.39 -5.68 -2.46
CA PHE A 182 16.66 -6.92 -2.37
C PHE A 182 16.95 -7.60 -1.03
N ILE A 183 15.90 -8.00 -0.33
CA ILE A 183 15.98 -8.83 0.86
C ILE A 183 15.61 -10.24 0.43
N ASN A 184 16.61 -11.12 0.40
CA ASN A 184 16.38 -12.52 0.12
C ASN A 184 15.72 -13.19 1.33
N THR A 185 14.53 -13.74 1.11
CA THR A 185 13.74 -14.43 2.15
C THR A 185 13.94 -15.94 2.12
N THR A 186 14.73 -16.45 1.17
CA THR A 186 15.08 -17.88 1.06
C THR A 186 15.72 -18.36 2.36
N ASN A 187 15.24 -19.50 2.88
CA ASN A 187 15.63 -20.11 4.16
C ASN A 187 15.27 -19.31 5.42
N LEU A 188 14.73 -18.10 5.28
CA LEU A 188 14.19 -17.38 6.41
C LEU A 188 12.70 -17.70 6.58
N TRP A 189 11.93 -17.72 5.49
CA TRP A 189 10.47 -17.90 5.53
C TRP A 189 10.05 -19.37 5.41
N GLN A 190 8.93 -19.67 6.05
CA GLN A 190 8.25 -20.96 5.96
C GLN A 190 7.02 -20.91 5.05
N GLY A 191 6.38 -19.74 4.93
CA GLY A 191 5.22 -19.47 4.10
C GLY A 191 5.46 -18.34 3.09
N ASP A 192 4.37 -17.70 2.66
CA ASP A 192 4.43 -16.57 1.73
C ASP A 192 4.73 -15.26 2.50
N SER A 193 5.54 -14.38 1.88
CA SER A 193 5.85 -13.06 2.44
C SER A 193 4.69 -12.12 2.17
N GLU A 194 3.97 -11.74 3.22
CA GLU A 194 2.80 -10.88 3.11
C GLU A 194 3.09 -9.52 3.73
N GLY A 195 2.14 -9.01 4.53
CA GLY A 195 2.04 -7.64 4.99
C GLY A 195 3.38 -6.97 5.26
N LEU A 196 3.52 -5.76 4.74
CA LEU A 196 4.67 -4.90 4.94
C LEU A 196 4.27 -3.63 5.70
N ALA A 197 5.10 -3.23 6.65
CA ALA A 197 4.91 -1.97 7.36
C ALA A 197 6.26 -1.31 7.68
N ILE A 198 6.23 0.01 7.85
CA ILE A 198 7.40 0.79 8.26
C ILE A 198 7.11 1.45 9.61
N TYR A 199 7.95 1.15 10.60
CA TYR A 199 7.93 1.84 11.88
C TYR A 199 9.07 2.85 11.96
N THR A 200 8.75 4.14 12.00
CA THR A 200 9.76 5.21 12.07
C THR A 200 10.15 5.52 13.52
N THR A 201 11.46 5.51 13.82
CA THR A 201 11.98 5.96 15.13
C THR A 201 12.56 7.36 15.07
N SER A 202 13.12 7.74 13.92
CA SER A 202 13.59 9.08 13.57
C SER A 202 13.43 9.32 12.06
N ASP A 203 13.94 10.46 11.57
CA ASP A 203 13.93 10.80 10.15
C ASP A 203 14.61 9.77 9.23
N ARG A 204 15.57 9.03 9.76
CA ARG A 204 16.34 8.05 8.97
C ARG A 204 16.33 6.65 9.55
N ASN A 205 16.02 6.49 10.82
CA ASN A 205 16.04 5.20 11.50
C ASN A 205 14.62 4.68 11.72
N GLY A 206 14.53 3.36 11.89
CA GLY A 206 13.28 2.68 12.11
C GLY A 206 13.39 1.21 11.77
N TYR A 207 12.24 0.60 11.53
CA TYR A 207 12.14 -0.79 11.16
C TYR A 207 11.28 -0.97 9.92
N LEU A 208 11.73 -1.84 9.01
CA LEU A 208 10.87 -2.47 8.01
C LEU A 208 10.40 -3.79 8.60
N ILE A 209 9.10 -4.03 8.59
CA ILE A 209 8.46 -5.20 9.21
C ILE A 209 7.71 -5.94 8.10
N THR A 210 7.85 -7.27 8.09
CA THR A 210 7.14 -8.15 7.16
C THR A 210 6.57 -9.36 7.89
N THR A 211 5.49 -9.94 7.39
CA THR A 211 4.92 -11.19 7.92
C THR A 211 5.25 -12.39 7.04
N ASP A 212 5.70 -13.46 7.69
CA ASP A 212 5.72 -14.81 7.15
C ASP A 212 4.37 -15.48 7.45
N GLN A 213 3.52 -15.58 6.42
CA GLN A 213 2.13 -16.02 6.53
C GLN A 213 2.07 -17.55 6.68
N ILE A 214 2.06 -18.00 7.93
CA ILE A 214 1.97 -19.43 8.26
C ILE A 214 0.79 -19.75 9.16
N SER A 215 0.37 -21.02 9.09
CA SER A 215 -0.62 -21.54 10.03
C SER A 215 -0.03 -21.68 11.44
N ARG A 216 -0.84 -21.44 12.48
CA ARG A 216 -0.49 -21.60 13.90
C ARG A 216 0.63 -20.66 14.38
N GLY A 217 0.52 -19.40 13.99
CA GLY A 217 1.32 -18.31 14.53
C GLY A 217 2.23 -17.68 13.49
N THR A 218 1.73 -16.68 12.77
CA THR A 218 2.49 -15.83 11.85
C THR A 218 3.77 -15.32 12.54
N ILE A 219 4.87 -15.34 11.78
CA ILE A 219 6.15 -14.81 12.24
C ILE A 219 6.36 -13.42 11.65
N PHE A 220 6.65 -12.45 12.50
CA PHE A 220 7.00 -11.10 12.08
C PHE A 220 8.52 -11.03 11.98
N HIS A 221 9.02 -10.64 10.83
CA HIS A 221 10.44 -10.41 10.61
C HIS A 221 10.73 -8.91 10.57
N ILE A 222 11.77 -8.52 11.28
CA ILE A 222 12.10 -7.12 11.52
C ILE A 222 13.49 -6.86 10.94
N PHE A 223 13.55 -5.84 10.10
CA PHE A 223 14.75 -5.34 9.46
C PHE A 223 14.97 -3.88 9.85
N GLU A 224 16.20 -3.40 9.72
CA GLU A 224 16.46 -1.98 9.74
C GLU A 224 15.71 -1.28 8.60
N ARG A 225 15.21 -0.06 8.85
CA ARG A 225 14.60 0.78 7.79
C ARG A 225 15.64 1.34 6.83
N GLN A 226 16.80 1.73 7.38
CA GLN A 226 17.89 2.37 6.67
C GLN A 226 18.78 1.38 5.90
N GLY A 227 19.63 1.96 5.04
CA GLY A 227 20.71 1.23 4.39
C GLY A 227 20.22 0.07 3.53
N THR A 228 20.84 -1.10 3.73
CA THR A 228 20.52 -2.35 3.03
C THR A 228 19.40 -3.16 3.69
N ASN A 229 18.71 -2.57 4.68
CA ASN A 229 17.63 -3.23 5.41
C ASN A 229 18.10 -4.52 6.11
N SER A 230 19.15 -4.42 6.94
CA SER A 230 19.75 -5.55 7.65
C SER A 230 18.74 -6.24 8.57
N TYR A 231 18.77 -7.57 8.62
CA TYR A 231 17.90 -8.34 9.52
C TYR A 231 18.25 -8.11 10.99
N ILE A 232 17.22 -7.93 11.82
CA ILE A 232 17.37 -7.71 13.27
C ILE A 232 16.93 -8.95 14.04
N LYS A 233 15.66 -9.35 13.90
CA LYS A 233 15.06 -10.47 14.62
C LYS A 233 13.72 -10.89 14.03
N SER A 234 13.18 -11.98 14.56
CA SER A 234 11.79 -12.39 14.32
C SER A 234 11.02 -12.52 15.62
N ILE A 235 9.69 -12.40 15.52
CA ILE A 235 8.75 -12.56 16.63
C ILE A 235 7.62 -13.46 16.15
N LYS A 236 7.44 -14.62 16.79
CA LYS A 236 6.27 -15.46 16.55
C LYS A 236 5.07 -14.89 17.30
N THR A 237 3.95 -14.71 16.62
CA THR A 237 2.71 -14.18 17.20
C THR A 237 1.69 -15.29 17.46
N ARG A 238 0.56 -14.90 18.07
CA ARG A 238 -0.62 -15.77 18.17
C ARG A 238 -1.59 -15.61 16.99
N ALA A 239 -1.40 -14.58 16.17
CA ALA A 239 -2.20 -14.36 14.97
C ALA A 239 -1.90 -15.46 13.95
N ASP A 240 -2.91 -15.86 13.20
CA ASP A 240 -2.80 -16.94 12.23
C ASP A 240 -3.00 -16.39 10.82
N ARG A 241 -2.16 -16.82 9.87
CA ARG A 241 -2.25 -16.43 8.45
C ARG A 241 -2.47 -14.93 8.24
N THR A 242 -1.72 -14.10 8.97
CA THR A 242 -1.79 -12.65 8.78
C THR A 242 -1.41 -12.28 7.35
N ASP A 243 -2.33 -11.56 6.71
CA ASP A 243 -2.20 -11.02 5.37
C ASP A 243 -1.66 -9.58 5.47
N GLY A 244 -2.51 -8.58 5.68
CA GLY A 244 -2.10 -7.19 5.91
C GLY A 244 -1.62 -6.88 7.33
N ILE A 245 -0.68 -5.92 7.45
CA ILE A 245 -0.27 -5.28 8.70
C ILE A 245 -0.13 -3.77 8.50
N GLU A 246 -0.28 -3.02 9.59
CA GLU A 246 0.01 -1.59 9.68
C GLU A 246 0.64 -1.32 11.04
N VAL A 247 1.56 -0.35 11.11
CA VAL A 247 2.21 0.03 12.37
C VAL A 247 2.35 1.55 12.45
N THR A 248 1.86 2.12 13.55
CA THR A 248 2.01 3.56 13.82
C THR A 248 2.68 3.81 15.18
N LYS A 249 3.43 4.91 15.26
CA LYS A 249 4.02 5.43 16.51
C LYS A 249 3.04 6.27 17.32
N ILE A 250 1.92 6.69 16.71
CA ILE A 250 0.96 7.63 17.28
C ILE A 250 -0.40 6.92 17.42
N PHE A 251 -1.11 7.16 18.51
CA PHE A 251 -2.46 6.60 18.73
C PHE A 251 -3.43 7.07 17.64
N PHE A 252 -3.98 6.17 16.82
CA PHE A 252 -4.96 6.47 15.76
C PHE A 252 -5.99 5.36 15.54
N PHE A 253 -7.05 5.66 14.79
CA PHE A 253 -8.14 4.75 14.39
C PHE A 253 -7.65 3.67 13.40
N MET A 254 -8.26 2.48 13.44
CA MET A 254 -7.89 1.34 12.58
C MET A 254 -8.86 1.25 11.39
N ILE A 255 -8.33 1.26 10.17
CA ILE A 255 -9.10 1.09 8.92
C ILE A 255 -8.65 -0.23 8.29
N GLY A 256 -9.61 -1.04 7.85
CA GLY A 256 -9.33 -2.33 7.20
C GLY A 256 -10.38 -2.67 6.16
N VAL A 257 -9.97 -3.46 5.17
CA VAL A 257 -10.87 -4.05 4.16
C VAL A 257 -11.19 -5.48 4.58
N LEU A 258 -12.44 -5.90 4.39
CA LEU A 258 -12.91 -7.27 4.64
C LEU A 258 -13.69 -7.80 3.43
#